data_AF-A0A9E1NDR2-F1
#
_entry.id   AF-A0A9E1NDR2-F1
#
_cell.length_a   1.000
_cell.length_b   1.000
_cell.length_c   1.000
_cell.angle_alpha   90.00
_cell.angle_beta   90.00
_cell.angle_gamma   90.00
#
_symmetry.space_group_name_H-M   'P 1'
#
loop_
_entity.id
_entity.type
_entity.pdbx_description
1 polymer ?
#
loop_
_entity_poly.entity_id
_entity_poly.type
_entity_poly.pdbx_seq_one_letter_code
_entity_poly.pdbx_strand_id
1 'polypeptide(L)'
;YGIHGDWETRRLFSSFSLINKHTKEKDYTENEFQLGVAPYLGKYDDIHTWVMLKAKKNTINNNWEVYPFIKLFRGDFLIEVGSKNSHWDVHFIVRY
;
A
#
# COMPACT_ATOMS: atom_id res chain seq x y z
N TYR A 1 -4.12 -10.90 16.34
CA TYR A 1 -3.90 -11.80 15.19
C TYR A 1 -4.28 -11.07 13.92
N GLY A 2 -3.58 -11.30 12.81
CA GLY A 2 -3.91 -10.65 11.55
C GLY A 2 -3.75 -11.61 10.37
N ILE A 3 -4.57 -11.42 9.35
CA ILE A 3 -4.44 -12.07 8.05
C ILE A 3 -3.97 -11.03 7.06
N HIS A 4 -2.90 -11.34 6.33
CA HIS A 4 -2.59 -10.64 5.09
C HIS A 4 -2.79 -11.60 3.94
N GLY A 5 -3.20 -11.07 2.80
CA GLY A 5 -3.05 -11.73 1.52
C GLY A 5 -2.67 -10.69 0.48
N ASP A 6 -1.60 -10.94 -0.25
CA ASP A 6 -1.25 -10.21 -1.44
C ASP A 6 -1.43 -11.09 -2.67
N TRP A 7 -1.87 -10.46 -3.75
CA TRP A 7 -2.04 -11.04 -5.06
C TRP A 7 -1.39 -10.10 -6.06
N GLU A 8 -0.32 -10.58 -6.69
CA GLU A 8 0.45 -9.83 -7.66
C GLU A 8 0.41 -10.48 -9.04
N THR A 9 0.17 -9.66 -10.06
CA THR A 9 0.33 -9.98 -11.48
C THR A 9 1.23 -8.91 -12.12
N ARG A 10 1.76 -9.17 -13.32
CA ARG A 10 2.60 -8.21 -14.08
C ARG A 10 2.03 -6.80 -14.26
N ARG A 11 0.71 -6.62 -14.12
CA ARG A 11 0.01 -5.33 -14.28
C ARG A 11 -0.85 -4.94 -13.10
N LEU A 12 -1.22 -5.88 -12.25
CA LEU A 12 -2.26 -5.69 -11.25
C LEU A 12 -1.73 -6.20 -9.93
N PHE A 13 -2.04 -5.45 -8.90
CA PHE A 13 -1.74 -5.84 -7.54
C PHE A 13 -2.93 -5.60 -6.66
N SER A 14 -3.15 -6.53 -5.76
CA SER A 14 -4.19 -6.43 -4.77
C SER A 14 -3.62 -6.99 -3.49
N SER A 15 -3.64 -6.22 -2.43
CA SER A 15 -3.30 -6.69 -1.11
C SER A 15 -4.42 -6.34 -0.14
N PHE A 16 -4.79 -7.28 0.68
CA PHE A 16 -5.67 -7.07 1.81
C PHE A 16 -4.91 -7.44 3.08
N SER A 17 -5.08 -6.64 4.11
CA SER A 17 -4.48 -6.84 5.42
C SER A 17 -5.53 -6.53 6.47
N LEU A 18 -5.86 -7.52 7.29
CA LEU A 18 -6.81 -7.42 8.39
C LEU A 18 -6.05 -7.74 9.66
N ILE A 19 -5.73 -6.72 10.44
CA ILE A 19 -4.96 -6.87 11.66
C ILE A 19 -5.87 -6.55 12.84
N ASN A 20 -6.17 -7.57 13.65
CA ASN A 20 -6.81 -7.40 14.94
C ASN A 20 -5.74 -7.23 16.01
N LYS A 21 -5.60 -5.99 16.50
CA LYS A 21 -4.75 -5.66 17.63
C LYS A 21 -5.61 -5.65 18.90
N HIS A 22 -5.38 -6.63 19.76
CA HIS A 22 -5.90 -6.64 21.13
C HIS A 22 -4.89 -5.92 22.02
N THR A 23 -5.21 -4.71 22.50
CA THR A 23 -4.46 -4.03 23.56
C THR A 23 -5.36 -3.91 24.77
N LYS A 24 -4.77 -4.01 25.98
CA LYS A 24 -5.44 -4.13 27.30
C LYS A 24 -6.53 -3.10 27.61
N GLU A 25 -6.65 -2.01 26.86
CA GLU A 25 -7.65 -0.95 27.10
C GLU A 25 -8.62 -0.71 25.94
N LYS A 26 -8.37 -1.25 24.74
CA LYS A 26 -9.27 -1.14 23.58
C LYS A 26 -8.93 -2.17 22.49
N ASP A 27 -9.97 -2.85 22.00
CA ASP A 27 -9.90 -3.70 20.84
C ASP A 27 -9.99 -2.85 19.57
N TYR A 28 -8.92 -2.86 18.77
CA TYR A 28 -8.89 -2.14 17.52
C TYR A 28 -8.55 -3.05 16.34
N THR A 29 -9.48 -3.09 15.40
CA THR A 29 -9.36 -3.78 14.12
C THR A 29 -8.95 -2.77 13.06
N GLU A 30 -7.79 -3.00 12.46
CA GLU A 30 -7.28 -2.24 11.32
C GLU A 30 -7.49 -3.06 10.05
N ASN A 31 -8.30 -2.56 9.12
CA ASN A 31 -8.47 -3.16 7.81
C ASN A 31 -7.76 -2.27 6.80
N GLU A 32 -6.85 -2.83 6.02
CA GLU A 32 -6.16 -2.16 4.94
C GLU A 32 -6.35 -2.95 3.65
N PHE A 33 -6.76 -2.24 2.61
CA PHE A 33 -6.86 -2.76 1.27
C PHE A 33 -5.97 -1.90 0.37
N GLN A 34 -5.18 -2.53 -0.48
CA GLN A 34 -4.30 -1.87 -1.44
C GLN A 34 -4.58 -2.46 -2.80
N LEU A 35 -4.76 -1.61 -3.81
CA LEU A 35 -4.96 -2.01 -5.19
C LEU A 35 -3.98 -1.23 -6.06
N GLY A 36 -3.28 -1.93 -6.92
CA GLY A 36 -2.23 -1.40 -7.77
C GLY A 36 -2.47 -1.73 -9.23
N VAL A 37 -2.15 -0.78 -10.11
CA VAL A 37 -2.09 -1.03 -11.55
C VAL A 37 -0.81 -0.44 -12.13
N ALA A 38 -0.10 -1.25 -12.92
CA ALA A 38 1.02 -0.78 -13.73
C ALA A 38 0.48 -0.26 -15.07
N PRO A 39 0.65 1.03 -15.39
CA PRO A 39 0.17 1.58 -16.66
C PRO A 39 0.94 1.04 -17.88
N TYR A 40 2.16 0.51 -17.68
CA TYR A 40 2.98 -0.07 -18.75
C TYR A 40 3.64 -1.37 -18.31
N LEU A 41 3.91 -2.26 -19.27
CA LEU A 41 4.83 -3.40 -19.09
C LEU A 41 6.20 -2.98 -19.60
N GLY A 42 7.10 -2.61 -18.70
CA GLY A 42 8.52 -2.42 -19.00
C GLY A 42 9.20 -3.77 -19.24
N LYS A 43 10.35 -3.77 -19.91
CA LYS A 43 11.25 -4.93 -19.87
C LYS A 43 11.83 -5.03 -18.45
N TYR A 44 12.44 -6.17 -18.13
CA TYR A 44 12.91 -6.50 -16.79
C TYR A 44 13.93 -5.51 -16.18
N ASP A 45 14.57 -4.69 -17.02
CA ASP A 45 15.56 -3.66 -16.62
C ASP A 45 14.97 -2.24 -16.54
N ASP A 46 13.71 -2.07 -16.96
CA ASP A 46 13.04 -0.77 -16.95
C ASP A 46 12.55 -0.41 -15.54
N ILE A 47 12.33 0.89 -15.31
CA ILE A 47 11.64 1.37 -14.13
C ILE A 47 10.23 0.78 -14.15
N HIS A 48 9.77 0.14 -13.09
CA HIS A 48 8.38 -0.27 -12.95
C HIS A 48 7.63 0.78 -12.14
N THR A 49 6.59 1.37 -12.72
CA THR A 49 5.72 2.35 -12.06
C THR A 49 4.37 1.73 -11.80
N TRP A 50 3.90 1.84 -10.57
CA TRP A 50 2.64 1.28 -10.11
C TRP A 50 1.80 2.39 -9.52
N VAL A 51 0.61 2.58 -10.06
CA VAL A 51 -0.39 3.48 -9.49
C VAL A 51 -1.19 2.68 -8.50
N MET A 52 -1.07 3.04 -7.23
CA MET A 52 -1.63 2.32 -6.11
C MET A 52 -2.74 3.15 -5.45
N LEU A 53 -3.72 2.46 -4.88
CA LEU A 53 -4.81 3.02 -4.11
C LEU A 53 -4.88 2.25 -2.80
N LYS A 54 -4.67 2.95 -1.68
CA LYS A 54 -4.77 2.39 -0.34
C LYS A 54 -6.06 2.85 0.31
N ALA A 55 -6.86 1.91 0.75
CA ALA A 55 -8.08 2.11 1.51
C ALA A 55 -7.88 1.52 2.91
N LYS A 56 -7.73 2.39 3.90
CA LYS A 56 -7.58 2.00 5.31
C LYS A 56 -8.86 2.31 6.07
N LYS A 57 -9.38 1.33 6.79
CA LYS A 57 -10.49 1.49 7.73
C LYS A 57 -9.95 1.25 9.14
N ASN A 58 -10.02 2.29 9.96
CA ASN A 58 -9.75 2.21 11.39
C ASN A 58 -11.06 2.09 12.15
N THR A 59 -11.21 1.07 12.98
CA THR A 59 -12.41 0.93 13.84
C THR A 59 -12.54 2.08 14.86
N ILE A 60 -11.43 2.76 15.19
CA ILE A 60 -11.39 3.91 16.12
C ILE A 60 -12.17 5.11 15.59
N ASN A 61 -11.96 5.43 14.31
CA ASN A 61 -12.57 6.60 13.66
C ASN A 61 -13.83 6.23 12.87
N ASN A 62 -14.13 4.93 12.74
CA ASN A 62 -15.18 4.34 11.90
C ASN A 62 -15.27 4.94 10.49
N ASN A 63 -14.17 5.48 9.98
CA ASN A 63 -14.11 6.15 8.68
C ASN A 63 -13.18 5.39 7.74
N TRP A 64 -13.53 5.41 6.46
CA TRP A 64 -12.69 4.88 5.39
C TRP A 64 -11.79 5.99 4.87
N GLU A 65 -10.49 5.82 5.02
CA GLU A 65 -9.47 6.70 4.47
C GLU A 65 -8.94 6.07 3.18
N VAL A 66 -9.34 6.62 2.04
CA VAL A 66 -8.88 6.17 0.73
C VAL A 66 -7.93 7.22 0.16
N TYR A 67 -6.72 6.81 -0.22
CA TYR A 67 -5.74 7.71 -0.80
C TYR A 67 -4.91 6.99 -1.89
N PRO A 68 -4.66 7.67 -3.02
CA PRO A 68 -3.77 7.16 -4.03
C PRO A 68 -2.31 7.41 -3.65
N PHE A 69 -1.43 6.50 -4.07
CA PHE A 69 0.02 6.66 -4.01
C PHE A 69 0.65 6.00 -5.23
N ILE A 70 1.86 6.41 -5.57
CA ILE A 70 2.61 5.87 -6.69
C ILE A 70 3.82 5.14 -6.12
N LYS A 71 4.06 3.93 -6.60
CA LYS A 71 5.20 3.09 -6.23
C LYS A 71 6.08 2.87 -7.46
N LEU A 72 7.32 3.31 -7.37
CA LEU A 72 8.34 3.17 -8.39
C LEU A 72 9.37 2.16 -7.87
N PHE A 73 9.71 1.16 -8.65
CA PHE A 73 10.81 0.26 -8.33
C PHE A 73 11.71 0.04 -9.53
N ARG A 74 13.03 0.08 -9.31
CA ARG A 74 14.05 -0.17 -10.32
C ARG A 74 15.25 -0.85 -9.65
N GLY A 75 15.44 -2.14 -9.93
CA GLY A 75 16.50 -2.94 -9.29
C GLY A 75 16.36 -2.86 -7.77
N ASP A 76 17.37 -2.27 -7.13
CA ASP A 76 17.45 -2.11 -5.68
C ASP A 76 16.80 -0.83 -5.12
N PHE A 77 16.30 0.05 -5.99
CA PHE A 77 15.65 1.30 -5.61
C PHE A 77 14.15 1.16 -5.59
N LEU A 78 13.51 1.57 -4.50
CA LEU A 78 12.07 1.63 -4.35
C LEU A 78 11.67 3.00 -3.79
N ILE A 79 10.76 3.68 -4.49
CA ILE A 79 10.25 5.00 -4.12
C ILE A 79 8.73 4.91 -4.05
N GLU A 80 8.15 5.33 -2.94
CA GLU A 80 6.70 5.42 -2.74
C GLU A 80 6.35 6.89 -2.45
N VAL A 81 5.42 7.44 -3.22
CA VAL A 81 4.98 8.83 -3.10
C VAL A 81 3.46 8.87 -3.05
N GLY A 82 2.90 9.33 -1.94
CA GLY A 82 1.47 9.45 -1.73
C GLY A 82 1.06 10.83 -1.22
N SER A 83 -0.22 11.15 -1.39
CA SER A 83 -0.82 12.31 -0.74
C SER A 83 -2.02 11.84 0.07
N LYS A 84 -1.91 11.95 1.39
CA LYS A 84 -2.98 11.64 2.32
C LYS A 84 -3.58 12.94 2.83
N ASN A 85 -4.73 13.33 2.29
CA ASN A 85 -5.60 14.35 2.87
C ASN A 85 -4.83 15.66 3.23
N SER A 86 -4.07 16.19 2.27
CA SER A 86 -3.20 17.38 2.38
C SER A 86 -1.81 17.17 2.99
N HIS A 87 -1.49 15.99 3.54
CA HIS A 87 -0.12 15.60 3.87
C HIS A 87 0.52 14.79 2.76
N TRP A 88 1.72 15.20 2.35
CA TRP A 88 2.56 14.45 1.42
C TRP A 88 3.38 13.43 2.20
N ASP A 89 3.34 12.18 1.75
CA ASP A 89 4.08 11.07 2.33
C ASP A 89 5.03 10.53 1.26
N VAL A 90 6.32 10.51 1.57
CA VAL A 90 7.36 10.06 0.65
C VAL A 90 8.24 9.07 1.38
N HIS A 91 8.23 7.83 0.93
CA HIS A 91 9.08 6.76 1.44
C HIS A 91 10.09 6.36 0.38
N PHE A 92 11.35 6.28 0.78
CA PHE A 92 12.44 5.85 -0.09
C PHE A 92 13.16 4.69 0.57
N ILE A 93 13.30 3.59 -0.16
CA ILE A 93 13.95 2.36 0.30
C ILE A 93 15.03 2.00 -0.72
N VAL A 94 16.25 1.79 -0.22
CA VAL A 94 17.37 1.27 -0.99
C VAL A 94 17.80 -0.04 -0.36
N ARG A 95 17.90 -1.08 -1.16
CA ARG A 95 18.52 -2.34 -0.75
C ARG A 95 19.99 -2.33 -1.21
N TYR A 96 20.90 -2.79 -0.37
CA TYR A 96 22.31 -3.04 -0.71
C TYR A 96 22.63 -4.50 -0.41
#